data_AF-A0A847XXV6-F1
#
_entry.id   AF-A0A847XXV6-F1
#
_cell.length_a   1.000
_cell.length_b   1.000
_cell.length_c   1.000
_cell.angle_alpha   90.00
_cell.angle_beta   90.00
_cell.angle_gamma   90.00
#
_symmetry.space_group_name_H-M   'P 1'
#
loop_
_entity.id
_entity.type
_entity.pdbx_description
1 polymer ?
#
loop_
_entity_poly.entity_id
_entity_poly.type
_entity_poly.pdbx_seq_one_letter_code
_entity_poly.pdbx_strand_id
1 'polypeptide(L)'
;MKFLITGGAGYIGSTICSALEDTGHTPIILDSLITGREEFTRNRIFYRADIGDRNAVEEIFREHPDIQATVHCAALIVVPESVSQPYEYYTDNVSKSVELFKTLADLGYPRLVFSSSASIYDVVPGFMVNEESPLNPTSPYARTKYMMEMILKDFCTAYGMKGIALRYFNPIGADPKMRSGIHVKEPTHVLGKLVDTALGKQATFDITGTHWTTRDGTGIRDFIHVWDLARAHVNAVVDFDGVFERAGKPAENYLVINLGTGTGVTVKELVTAFEKVYGKTIKKRETGPRPGDIAGSYTNADKAWRLLKWKTELPIEKGIEDALKWGEIRETILTF
;
A
#
# COMPACT_ATOMS: atom_id res chain seq x y z
N MET A 1 11.52 11.47 15.97
CA MET A 1 11.03 12.41 14.93
C MET A 1 9.52 12.23 14.78
N LYS A 2 8.80 13.25 14.32
CA LYS A 2 7.36 13.15 14.04
C LYS A 2 7.08 13.08 12.54
N PHE A 3 6.08 12.29 12.16
CA PHE A 3 5.67 12.10 10.77
C PHE A 3 4.16 12.15 10.65
N LEU A 4 3.66 12.93 9.70
CA LEU A 4 2.24 12.94 9.36
C LEU A 4 1.92 11.72 8.49
N ILE A 5 0.94 10.92 8.90
CA ILE A 5 0.49 9.72 8.17
C ILE A 5 -0.96 9.95 7.76
N THR A 6 -1.17 10.36 6.50
CA THR A 6 -2.54 10.46 5.97
C THR A 6 -3.04 9.05 5.63
N GLY A 7 -4.30 8.72 5.94
CA GLY A 7 -4.79 7.36 5.79
C GLY A 7 -4.23 6.42 6.88
N GLY A 8 -3.75 7.00 8.00
CA GLY A 8 -3.11 6.26 9.10
C GLY A 8 -4.07 5.36 9.89
N ALA A 9 -5.38 5.48 9.69
CA ALA A 9 -6.38 4.56 10.25
C ALA A 9 -6.69 3.39 9.30
N GLY A 10 -6.06 3.32 8.12
CA GLY A 10 -6.16 2.21 7.18
C GLY A 10 -5.22 1.04 7.50
N TYR A 11 -5.25 -0.02 6.68
CA TYR A 11 -4.44 -1.23 6.87
C TYR A 11 -2.93 -0.95 6.84
N ILE A 12 -2.45 -0.37 5.74
CA ILE A 12 -1.01 -0.09 5.56
C ILE A 12 -0.58 1.09 6.44
N GLY A 13 -1.36 2.19 6.46
CA GLY A 13 -1.06 3.39 7.24
C GLY A 13 -0.92 3.12 8.73
N SER A 14 -1.83 2.33 9.33
CA SER A 14 -1.73 1.97 10.75
C SER A 14 -0.53 1.07 11.06
N THR A 15 -0.15 0.20 10.13
CA THR A 15 1.05 -0.64 10.25
C THR A 15 2.32 0.20 10.16
N ILE A 16 2.35 1.24 9.32
CA ILE A 16 3.44 2.24 9.28
C ILE A 16 3.52 2.99 10.61
N CYS A 17 2.39 3.41 11.17
CA CYS A 17 2.35 4.04 12.49
C CYS A 17 2.98 3.14 13.57
N SER A 18 2.60 1.87 13.60
CA SER A 18 3.18 0.87 14.49
C SER A 18 4.69 0.69 14.31
N ALA A 19 5.19 0.67 13.07
CA ALA A 19 6.60 0.53 12.77
C ALA A 19 7.42 1.78 13.17
N LEU A 20 6.83 2.98 13.03
CA LEU A 20 7.42 4.22 13.53
C LEU A 20 7.53 4.21 15.06
N GLU A 21 6.48 3.80 15.76
CA GLU A 21 6.49 3.70 17.23
C GLU A 21 7.56 2.71 17.71
N ASP A 22 7.65 1.54 17.08
CA ASP A 22 8.63 0.51 17.43
C ASP A 22 10.09 0.96 17.18
N THR A 23 10.30 2.03 16.40
CA THR A 23 11.60 2.64 16.13
C THR A 23 11.82 3.98 16.86
N GLY A 24 10.95 4.32 17.82
CA GLY A 24 11.09 5.53 18.64
C GLY A 24 10.70 6.82 17.91
N HIS A 25 9.80 6.72 16.92
CA HIS A 25 9.23 7.85 16.20
C HIS A 25 7.74 8.00 16.52
N THR A 26 7.20 9.19 16.27
CA THR A 26 5.81 9.51 16.64
C THR A 26 4.99 9.73 15.36
N PRO A 27 4.04 8.83 15.05
CA PRO A 27 3.07 9.07 13.99
C PRO A 27 2.00 10.07 14.44
N ILE A 28 1.63 10.97 13.55
CA ILE A 28 0.44 11.82 13.66
C ILE A 28 -0.51 11.39 12.56
N ILE A 29 -1.70 10.93 12.93
CA ILE A 29 -2.67 10.38 11.97
C ILE A 29 -3.61 11.50 11.50
N LEU A 30 -3.75 11.61 10.18
CA LEU A 30 -4.84 12.35 9.53
C LEU A 30 -5.69 11.35 8.74
N ASP A 31 -6.95 11.17 9.13
CA ASP A 31 -7.84 10.23 8.46
C ASP A 31 -9.31 10.66 8.60
N SER A 32 -10.06 10.61 7.50
CA SER A 32 -11.49 10.94 7.49
C SER A 32 -12.37 9.81 8.01
N LEU A 33 -11.81 8.60 8.15
CA LEU A 33 -12.49 7.36 8.50
C LEU A 33 -13.55 6.93 7.46
N ILE A 34 -13.42 7.35 6.20
CA ILE A 34 -14.28 6.86 5.10
C ILE A 34 -14.16 5.33 5.00
N THR A 35 -12.92 4.82 5.06
CA THR A 35 -12.65 3.38 5.12
C THR A 35 -11.78 2.99 6.32
N GLY A 36 -11.03 3.94 6.88
CA GLY A 36 -10.19 3.75 8.05
C GLY A 36 -10.98 3.40 9.31
N ARG A 37 -10.28 2.85 10.30
CA ARG A 37 -10.85 2.39 11.57
C ARG A 37 -10.34 3.21 12.74
N GLU A 38 -11.24 3.83 13.48
CA GLU A 38 -10.90 4.58 14.70
C GLU A 38 -10.16 3.71 15.72
N GLU A 39 -10.41 2.40 15.74
CA GLU A 39 -9.70 1.49 16.64
C GLU A 39 -8.17 1.46 16.40
N PHE A 40 -7.72 1.75 15.17
CA PHE A 40 -6.30 1.84 14.82
C PHE A 40 -5.64 3.18 15.19
N THR A 41 -6.41 4.16 15.66
CA THR A 41 -5.90 5.48 16.09
C THR A 41 -5.74 5.58 17.61
N ARG A 42 -6.22 4.59 18.37
CA ARG A 42 -6.16 4.57 19.84
C ARG A 42 -4.71 4.74 20.33
N ASN A 43 -4.53 5.62 21.32
CA ASN A 43 -3.24 5.99 21.92
C ASN A 43 -2.26 6.68 20.95
N ARG A 44 -2.75 7.22 19.82
CA ARG A 44 -1.96 8.00 18.86
C ARG A 44 -2.53 9.42 18.76
N ILE A 45 -1.70 10.34 18.29
CA ILE A 45 -2.19 11.67 17.91
C ILE A 45 -3.02 11.51 16.64
N PHE A 46 -4.28 11.92 16.69
CA PHE A 46 -5.24 11.68 15.62
C PHE A 46 -6.11 12.91 15.35
N TYR A 47 -6.15 13.30 14.08
CA TYR A 47 -7.02 14.33 13.55
C TYR A 47 -8.02 13.66 12.59
N ARG A 48 -9.29 13.69 12.97
CA ARG A 48 -10.38 13.23 12.11
C ARG A 48 -10.78 14.33 11.14
N ALA A 49 -10.11 14.37 10.00
CA ALA A 49 -10.37 15.35 8.96
C ALA A 49 -10.04 14.78 7.58
N ASP A 50 -10.50 15.47 6.55
CA ASP A 50 -10.20 15.14 5.16
C ASP A 50 -8.83 15.73 4.75
N ILE A 51 -8.09 15.04 3.87
CA ILE A 51 -6.77 15.51 3.42
C ILE A 51 -6.85 16.79 2.57
N GLY A 52 -8.01 17.06 1.96
CA GLY A 52 -8.29 18.29 1.23
C GLY A 52 -8.77 19.42 2.14
N ASP A 53 -8.97 19.19 3.43
CA ASP A 53 -9.27 20.26 4.39
C ASP A 53 -7.99 21.00 4.76
N ARG A 54 -7.75 22.10 4.05
CA ARG A 54 -6.60 22.98 4.28
C ARG A 54 -6.50 23.44 5.73
N ASN A 55 -7.59 23.82 6.37
CA ASN A 55 -7.56 24.36 7.74
C ASN A 55 -7.11 23.28 8.73
N ALA A 56 -7.59 22.05 8.56
CA ALA A 56 -7.17 20.93 9.39
C ALA A 56 -5.68 20.61 9.22
N VAL A 57 -5.17 20.64 7.97
CA VAL A 57 -3.74 20.43 7.71
C VAL A 57 -2.90 21.56 8.31
N GLU A 58 -3.30 22.82 8.15
CA GLU A 58 -2.62 23.96 8.76
C GLU A 58 -2.59 23.88 10.29
N GLU A 59 -3.68 23.44 10.92
CA GLU A 59 -3.75 23.20 12.35
C GLU A 59 -2.75 22.13 12.82
N ILE A 60 -2.67 21.00 12.12
CA ILE A 60 -1.71 19.92 12.43
C ILE A 60 -0.28 20.44 12.45
N PHE A 61 0.14 21.18 11.43
CA PHE A 61 1.50 21.72 11.34
C PHE A 61 1.75 22.89 12.30
N ARG A 62 0.70 23.61 12.72
CA ARG A 62 0.78 24.62 13.78
C ARG A 62 1.03 23.97 15.15
N GLU A 63 0.37 22.85 15.45
CA GLU A 63 0.51 22.13 16.72
C GLU A 63 1.74 21.21 16.75
N HIS A 64 2.21 20.79 15.57
CA HIS A 64 3.35 19.90 15.40
C HIS A 64 4.34 20.44 14.37
N PRO A 65 4.97 21.60 14.64
CA PRO A 65 5.94 22.21 13.71
C PRO A 65 7.21 21.37 13.53
N ASP A 66 7.40 20.34 14.36
CA ASP A 66 8.53 19.41 14.32
C ASP A 66 8.29 18.19 13.40
N ILE A 67 7.18 18.14 12.65
CA ILE A 67 6.95 17.13 11.61
C ILE A 67 8.06 17.19 10.55
N GLN A 68 8.70 16.05 10.31
CA GLN A 68 9.85 15.95 9.40
C GLN A 68 9.46 15.62 7.96
N ALA A 69 8.39 14.85 7.76
CA ALA A 69 7.86 14.46 6.46
C ALA A 69 6.43 13.94 6.59
N THR A 70 5.73 13.89 5.46
CA THR A 70 4.41 13.30 5.33
C THR A 70 4.48 11.98 4.57
N VAL A 71 3.84 10.92 5.10
CA VAL A 71 3.55 9.67 4.39
C VAL A 71 2.09 9.72 3.93
N HIS A 72 1.89 9.71 2.61
CA HIS A 72 0.57 9.83 2.02
C HIS A 72 0.02 8.46 1.59
N CYS A 73 -0.78 7.84 2.47
CA CYS A 73 -1.50 6.58 2.22
C CYS A 73 -3.00 6.74 1.92
N ALA A 74 -3.59 7.93 2.14
CA ALA A 74 -5.02 8.16 1.96
C ALA A 74 -5.43 8.00 0.49
N ALA A 75 -6.20 6.97 0.18
CA ALA A 75 -6.79 6.72 -1.13
C ALA A 75 -7.89 5.65 -1.03
N LEU A 76 -8.88 5.72 -1.91
CA LEU A 76 -9.74 4.59 -2.25
C LEU A 76 -8.95 3.60 -3.13
N ILE A 77 -9.09 2.30 -2.88
CA ILE A 77 -8.20 1.26 -3.44
C ILE A 77 -8.93 0.09 -4.15
N VAL A 78 -10.26 0.06 -4.16
CA VAL A 78 -11.03 -1.08 -4.66
C VAL A 78 -11.23 -0.97 -6.17
N VAL A 79 -10.46 -1.76 -6.93
CA VAL A 79 -10.46 -1.68 -8.41
C VAL A 79 -11.87 -1.80 -9.03
N PRO A 80 -12.72 -2.80 -8.71
CA PRO A 80 -14.06 -2.90 -9.28
C PRO A 80 -14.95 -1.70 -8.95
N GLU A 81 -14.85 -1.18 -7.73
CA GLU A 81 -15.61 0.00 -7.31
C GLU A 81 -15.18 1.23 -8.12
N SER A 82 -13.88 1.40 -8.37
CA SER A 82 -13.36 2.52 -9.17
C SER A 82 -13.91 2.57 -10.60
N VAL A 83 -14.25 1.40 -11.17
CA VAL A 83 -14.88 1.31 -12.49
C VAL A 83 -16.35 1.74 -12.42
N SER A 84 -17.07 1.35 -11.36
CA SER A 84 -18.47 1.71 -11.17
C SER A 84 -18.69 3.14 -10.67
N GLN A 85 -17.74 3.69 -9.91
CA GLN A 85 -17.80 4.97 -9.23
C GLN A 85 -16.52 5.79 -9.48
N PRO A 86 -16.19 6.11 -10.75
CA PRO A 86 -14.94 6.77 -11.08
C PRO A 86 -14.83 8.19 -10.49
N TYR A 87 -15.94 8.91 -10.33
CA TYR A 87 -15.97 10.26 -9.75
C TYR A 87 -15.35 10.28 -8.35
N GLU A 88 -15.79 9.39 -7.46
CA GLU A 88 -15.27 9.30 -6.09
C GLU A 88 -13.76 9.05 -6.10
N TYR A 89 -13.27 8.16 -6.96
CA TYR A 89 -11.84 7.85 -7.05
C TYR A 89 -11.00 9.03 -7.54
N TYR A 90 -11.47 9.80 -8.52
CA TYR A 90 -10.74 11.00 -8.96
C TYR A 90 -10.82 12.12 -7.92
N THR A 91 -11.98 12.33 -7.29
CA THR A 91 -12.11 13.33 -6.22
C THR A 91 -11.23 12.97 -5.02
N ASP A 92 -11.35 11.74 -4.50
CA ASP A 92 -10.63 11.30 -3.30
C ASP A 92 -9.13 11.13 -3.51
N ASN A 93 -8.73 10.47 -4.59
CA ASN A 93 -7.32 10.14 -4.79
C ASN A 93 -6.54 11.26 -5.46
N VAL A 94 -7.19 12.07 -6.32
CA VAL A 94 -6.52 13.10 -7.11
C VAL A 94 -6.80 14.50 -6.58
N SER A 95 -8.06 14.96 -6.64
CA SER A 95 -8.39 16.34 -6.30
C SER A 95 -8.01 16.71 -4.86
N LYS A 96 -8.37 15.88 -3.88
CA LYS A 96 -8.00 16.14 -2.47
C LYS A 96 -6.50 16.06 -2.21
N SER A 97 -5.80 15.18 -2.92
CA SER A 97 -4.35 15.07 -2.80
C SER A 97 -3.60 16.25 -3.42
N VAL A 98 -4.14 16.85 -4.49
CA VAL A 98 -3.63 18.12 -5.04
C VAL A 98 -3.71 19.23 -3.99
N GLU A 99 -4.83 19.34 -3.28
CA GLU A 99 -5.00 20.31 -2.19
C GLU A 99 -4.03 20.04 -1.03
N LEU A 100 -3.85 18.77 -0.64
CA LEU A 100 -2.86 18.37 0.36
C LEU A 100 -1.44 18.81 -0.06
N PHE A 101 -1.02 18.50 -1.28
CA PHE A 101 0.33 18.82 -1.76
C PHE A 101 0.55 20.33 -1.83
N LYS A 102 -0.47 21.08 -2.27
CA LYS A 102 -0.40 22.54 -2.32
C LYS A 102 -0.29 23.14 -0.92
N THR A 103 -1.05 22.61 0.03
CA THR A 103 -1.01 23.06 1.43
C THR A 103 0.35 22.76 2.07
N LEU A 104 0.90 21.55 1.87
CA LEU A 104 2.23 21.19 2.35
C LEU A 104 3.33 22.10 1.78
N ALA A 105 3.24 22.41 0.48
CA ALA A 105 4.18 23.32 -0.17
C ALA A 105 4.09 24.75 0.40
N ASP A 106 2.87 25.29 0.55
CA ASP A 106 2.63 26.63 1.11
C ASP A 106 3.14 26.77 2.54
N LEU A 107 3.03 25.71 3.34
CA LEU A 107 3.49 25.68 4.73
C LEU A 107 5.00 25.43 4.87
N GLY A 108 5.70 25.12 3.77
CA GLY A 108 7.14 24.83 3.82
C GLY A 108 7.49 23.45 4.38
N TYR A 109 6.60 22.45 4.23
CA TYR A 109 6.84 21.05 4.59
C TYR A 109 6.93 20.16 3.33
N PRO A 110 8.03 20.27 2.54
CA PRO A 110 8.09 19.76 1.17
C PRO A 110 8.28 18.24 1.05
N ARG A 111 8.64 17.54 2.13
CA ARG A 111 9.05 16.12 2.10
C ARG A 111 7.82 15.20 2.14
N LEU A 112 7.61 14.47 1.06
CA LEU A 112 6.49 13.55 0.90
C LEU A 112 6.95 12.16 0.45
N VAL A 113 6.50 11.12 1.15
CA VAL A 113 6.54 9.73 0.69
C VAL A 113 5.13 9.34 0.25
N PHE A 114 4.95 9.07 -1.04
CA PHE A 114 3.67 8.70 -1.61
C PHE A 114 3.53 7.20 -1.76
N SER A 115 2.44 6.65 -1.23
CA SER A 115 2.05 5.27 -1.43
C SER A 115 1.43 5.07 -2.82
N SER A 116 2.27 4.79 -3.81
CA SER A 116 1.87 4.45 -5.18
C SER A 116 1.53 2.95 -5.30
N SER A 117 1.39 2.44 -6.52
CA SER A 117 0.91 1.08 -6.78
C SER A 117 1.60 0.47 -7.99
N ALA A 118 1.94 -0.81 -7.92
CA ALA A 118 2.40 -1.58 -9.06
C ALA A 118 1.32 -1.78 -10.15
N SER A 119 0.05 -1.50 -9.85
CA SER A 119 -1.06 -1.60 -10.82
C SER A 119 -0.95 -0.62 -12.00
N ILE A 120 0.00 0.31 -11.97
CA ILE A 120 0.22 1.26 -13.06
C ILE A 120 1.10 0.69 -14.18
N TYR A 121 1.84 -0.38 -13.89
CA TYR A 121 2.70 -1.04 -14.86
C TYR A 121 1.90 -1.74 -15.94
N ASP A 122 2.46 -1.74 -17.15
CA ASP A 122 2.02 -2.64 -18.21
C ASP A 122 2.53 -4.06 -17.97
N VAL A 123 1.96 -5.02 -18.70
CA VAL A 123 2.48 -6.39 -18.73
C VAL A 123 3.71 -6.45 -19.63
N VAL A 124 4.81 -6.95 -19.09
CA VAL A 124 6.08 -7.12 -19.82
C VAL A 124 6.44 -8.61 -20.00
N PRO A 125 7.27 -8.96 -21.01
CA PRO A 125 7.79 -10.32 -21.14
C PRO A 125 8.47 -10.79 -19.85
N GLY A 126 8.12 -11.99 -19.38
CA GLY A 126 8.65 -12.56 -18.14
C GLY A 126 8.02 -12.02 -16.84
N PHE A 127 7.07 -11.08 -16.94
CA PHE A 127 6.28 -10.51 -15.83
C PHE A 127 7.05 -9.77 -14.73
N MET A 128 8.39 -9.70 -14.81
CA MET A 128 9.21 -8.92 -13.89
C MET A 128 9.32 -7.47 -14.37
N VAL A 129 8.90 -6.52 -13.56
CA VAL A 129 8.99 -5.09 -13.85
C VAL A 129 10.01 -4.39 -12.94
N ASN A 130 10.60 -3.32 -13.44
CA ASN A 130 11.42 -2.37 -12.69
C ASN A 130 10.85 -0.95 -12.83
N GLU A 131 11.50 0.05 -12.25
CA GLU A 131 11.02 1.44 -12.25
C GLU A 131 10.91 2.07 -13.66
N GLU A 132 11.69 1.57 -14.61
CA GLU A 132 11.74 2.04 -16.02
C GLU A 132 10.81 1.24 -16.95
N SER A 133 10.11 0.24 -16.43
CA SER A 133 9.18 -0.57 -17.21
C SER A 133 7.99 0.26 -17.69
N PRO A 134 7.40 -0.07 -18.86
CA PRO A 134 6.29 0.68 -19.43
C PRO A 134 5.09 0.74 -18.48
N LEU A 135 4.38 1.86 -18.53
CA LEU A 135 3.20 2.15 -17.70
C LEU A 135 1.94 2.14 -18.57
N ASN A 136 0.92 1.40 -18.14
CA ASN A 136 -0.36 1.28 -18.83
C ASN A 136 -1.49 1.05 -17.81
N PRO A 137 -1.88 2.06 -17.02
CA PRO A 137 -2.91 1.92 -16.00
C PRO A 137 -4.29 1.63 -16.63
N THR A 138 -4.81 0.43 -16.42
CA THR A 138 -6.04 -0.06 -17.08
C THR A 138 -7.34 0.23 -16.34
N SER A 139 -7.29 0.59 -15.05
CA SER A 139 -8.46 0.91 -14.22
C SER A 139 -8.45 2.37 -13.75
N PRO A 140 -9.61 2.97 -13.40
CA PRO A 140 -9.66 4.30 -12.79
C PRO A 140 -8.78 4.41 -11.53
N TYR A 141 -8.81 3.42 -10.62
CA TYR A 141 -7.88 3.36 -9.50
C TYR A 141 -6.40 3.49 -9.94
N ALA A 142 -5.96 2.65 -10.88
CA ALA A 142 -4.58 2.71 -11.36
C ALA A 142 -4.25 4.06 -12.02
N ARG A 143 -5.19 4.64 -12.78
CA ARG A 143 -5.01 5.97 -13.40
C ARG A 143 -4.86 7.06 -12.35
N THR A 144 -5.64 7.02 -11.27
CA THR A 144 -5.48 8.00 -10.18
C THR A 144 -4.09 7.93 -9.54
N LYS A 145 -3.56 6.72 -9.28
CA LYS A 145 -2.19 6.56 -8.76
C LYS A 145 -1.13 7.09 -9.73
N TYR A 146 -1.29 6.83 -11.03
CA TYR A 146 -0.38 7.35 -12.04
C TYR A 146 -0.44 8.88 -12.16
N MET A 147 -1.64 9.46 -12.17
CA MET A 147 -1.82 10.92 -12.15
C MET A 147 -1.16 11.54 -10.92
N MET A 148 -1.29 10.91 -9.75
CA MET A 148 -0.66 11.39 -8.53
C MET A 148 0.87 11.38 -8.59
N GLU A 149 1.48 10.41 -9.25
CA GLU A 149 2.93 10.44 -9.52
C GLU A 149 3.33 11.61 -10.42
N MET A 150 2.56 11.87 -11.48
CA MET A 150 2.80 13.00 -12.39
C MET A 150 2.67 14.34 -11.66
N ILE A 151 1.57 14.52 -10.93
CA ILE A 151 1.28 15.72 -10.14
C ILE A 151 2.38 15.94 -9.10
N LEU A 152 2.77 14.91 -8.35
CA LEU A 152 3.82 15.05 -7.34
C LEU A 152 5.15 15.48 -7.98
N LYS A 153 5.49 14.90 -9.14
CA LYS A 153 6.70 15.26 -9.89
C LYS A 153 6.66 16.72 -10.37
N ASP A 154 5.52 17.18 -10.87
CA ASP A 154 5.33 18.59 -11.25
C ASP A 154 5.46 19.52 -10.05
N PHE A 155 4.91 19.14 -8.89
CA PHE A 155 5.02 19.91 -7.65
C PHE A 155 6.46 19.97 -7.12
N CYS A 156 7.23 18.89 -7.28
CA CYS A 156 8.66 18.89 -6.93
C CYS A 156 9.43 19.91 -7.79
N THR A 157 9.08 20.01 -9.07
CA THR A 157 9.70 20.93 -10.02
C THR A 157 9.27 22.39 -9.79
N ALA A 158 7.97 22.63 -9.59
CA ALA A 158 7.40 23.98 -9.55
C ALA A 158 7.41 24.61 -8.15
N TYR A 159 7.24 23.83 -7.09
CA TYR A 159 6.99 24.31 -5.73
C TYR A 159 8.03 23.85 -4.71
N GLY A 160 9.15 23.27 -5.17
CA GLY A 160 10.25 22.86 -4.30
C GLY A 160 9.91 21.67 -3.39
N MET A 161 8.83 20.93 -3.69
CA MET A 161 8.56 19.66 -3.03
C MET A 161 9.67 18.63 -3.29
N LYS A 162 9.74 17.63 -2.41
CA LYS A 162 10.58 16.45 -2.60
C LYS A 162 9.72 15.21 -2.41
N GLY A 163 9.66 14.37 -3.43
CA GLY A 163 8.74 13.22 -3.50
C GLY A 163 9.46 11.89 -3.64
N ILE A 164 9.06 10.90 -2.85
CA ILE A 164 9.41 9.49 -3.06
C ILE A 164 8.11 8.72 -3.30
N ALA A 165 7.87 8.26 -4.52
CA ALA A 165 6.79 7.35 -4.85
C ALA A 165 7.22 5.89 -4.64
N LEU A 166 6.53 5.21 -3.75
CA LEU A 166 6.74 3.80 -3.44
C LEU A 166 5.70 2.96 -4.20
N ARG A 167 6.13 2.29 -5.27
CA ARG A 167 5.26 1.40 -6.07
C ARG A 167 5.33 -0.01 -5.50
N TYR A 168 4.39 -0.34 -4.62
CA TYR A 168 4.35 -1.67 -4.01
C TYR A 168 3.30 -2.58 -4.65
N PHE A 169 3.51 -3.88 -4.46
CA PHE A 169 2.71 -4.93 -5.09
C PHE A 169 1.54 -5.35 -4.19
N ASN A 170 1.52 -6.56 -3.65
CA ASN A 170 0.34 -7.11 -2.97
C ASN A 170 0.66 -7.34 -1.49
N PRO A 171 0.32 -6.39 -0.59
CA PRO A 171 0.62 -6.52 0.82
C PRO A 171 -0.26 -7.59 1.47
N ILE A 172 0.35 -8.46 2.27
CA ILE A 172 -0.30 -9.54 3.02
C ILE A 172 0.16 -9.56 4.49
N GLY A 173 -0.53 -10.32 5.34
CA GLY A 173 -0.20 -10.42 6.76
C GLY A 173 -0.95 -9.42 7.63
N ALA A 174 -0.35 -9.13 8.78
CA ALA A 174 -0.84 -8.19 9.77
C ALA A 174 0.34 -7.57 10.53
N ASP A 175 0.05 -6.62 11.42
CA ASP A 175 1.03 -6.15 12.40
C ASP A 175 1.50 -7.36 13.26
N PRO A 176 2.81 -7.58 13.48
CA PRO A 176 3.31 -8.72 14.25
C PRO A 176 2.81 -8.79 15.69
N LYS A 177 2.48 -7.63 16.28
CA LYS A 177 1.86 -7.51 17.62
C LYS A 177 0.34 -7.50 17.55
N MET A 178 -0.24 -7.70 16.37
CA MET A 178 -1.67 -7.71 16.10
C MET A 178 -2.38 -6.41 16.53
N ARG A 179 -1.70 -5.27 16.39
CA ARG A 179 -2.29 -3.95 16.62
C ARG A 179 -3.22 -3.52 15.49
N SER A 180 -2.92 -3.97 14.28
CA SER A 180 -3.73 -3.72 13.09
C SER A 180 -3.57 -4.82 12.04
N GLY A 181 -4.49 -4.84 11.08
CA GLY A 181 -4.53 -5.79 9.99
C GLY A 181 -5.65 -5.44 9.00
N ILE A 182 -6.05 -6.40 8.17
CA ILE A 182 -7.18 -6.23 7.24
C ILE A 182 -8.46 -5.92 8.04
N HIS A 183 -9.02 -4.75 7.80
CA HIS A 183 -10.11 -4.19 8.60
C HIS A 183 -11.44 -4.09 7.86
N VAL A 184 -11.48 -4.46 6.59
CA VAL A 184 -12.73 -4.52 5.83
C VAL A 184 -13.50 -5.79 6.20
N LYS A 185 -14.82 -5.67 6.33
CA LYS A 185 -15.71 -6.77 6.73
C LYS A 185 -15.63 -7.93 5.74
N GLU A 186 -15.70 -7.60 4.45
CA GLU A 186 -15.63 -8.55 3.34
C GLU A 186 -14.41 -8.24 2.47
N PRO A 187 -13.24 -8.83 2.75
CA PRO A 187 -12.04 -8.57 1.98
C PRO A 187 -12.17 -9.07 0.54
N THR A 188 -11.81 -8.21 -0.41
CA THR A 188 -11.81 -8.52 -1.85
C THR A 188 -10.47 -9.08 -2.33
N HIS A 189 -9.40 -8.90 -1.56
CA HIS A 189 -8.06 -9.40 -1.87
C HIS A 189 -7.95 -10.92 -1.68
N VAL A 190 -7.06 -11.53 -2.46
CA VAL A 190 -6.92 -12.99 -2.59
C VAL A 190 -6.69 -13.70 -1.26
N LEU A 191 -5.82 -13.20 -0.39
CA LEU A 191 -5.54 -13.82 0.91
C LEU A 191 -6.74 -13.70 1.87
N GLY A 192 -7.46 -12.58 1.85
CA GLY A 192 -8.68 -12.43 2.64
C GLY A 192 -9.75 -13.44 2.24
N LYS A 193 -9.93 -13.68 0.94
CA LYS A 193 -10.84 -14.71 0.42
C LYS A 193 -10.42 -16.14 0.80
N LEU A 194 -9.11 -16.41 0.87
CA LEU A 194 -8.59 -17.68 1.38
C LEU A 194 -8.89 -17.86 2.87
N VAL A 195 -8.65 -16.83 3.69
CA VAL A 195 -8.97 -16.82 5.12
C VAL A 195 -10.48 -17.00 5.34
N ASP A 196 -11.33 -16.27 4.62
CA ASP A 196 -12.79 -16.42 4.72
C ASP A 196 -13.26 -17.84 4.35
N THR A 197 -12.65 -18.46 3.33
CA THR A 197 -12.94 -19.85 2.96
C THR A 197 -12.49 -20.83 4.05
N ALA A 198 -11.32 -20.62 4.63
CA ALA A 198 -10.77 -21.45 5.71
C ALA A 198 -11.57 -21.32 7.02
N LEU A 199 -12.12 -20.14 7.30
CA LEU A 199 -12.99 -19.88 8.45
C LEU A 199 -14.47 -20.24 8.18
N GLY A 200 -14.79 -20.79 7.01
CA GLY A 200 -16.14 -21.23 6.65
C GLY A 200 -17.12 -20.10 6.30
N LYS A 201 -16.64 -18.85 6.16
CA LYS A 201 -17.43 -17.70 5.73
C LYS A 201 -17.77 -17.74 4.23
N GLN A 202 -16.99 -18.50 3.45
CA GLN A 202 -17.20 -18.74 2.03
C GLN A 202 -17.10 -20.24 1.71
N ALA A 203 -18.00 -20.77 0.88
CA ALA A 203 -18.06 -22.21 0.60
C ALA A 203 -16.91 -22.74 -0.28
N THR A 204 -16.45 -21.94 -1.24
CA THR A 204 -15.39 -22.31 -2.19
C THR A 204 -14.53 -21.10 -2.52
N PHE A 205 -13.21 -21.28 -2.63
CA PHE A 205 -12.31 -20.28 -3.19
C PHE A 205 -12.26 -20.37 -4.72
N ASP A 206 -12.54 -19.25 -5.40
CA ASP A 206 -12.60 -19.18 -6.86
C ASP A 206 -11.22 -18.76 -7.42
N ILE A 207 -10.54 -19.68 -8.11
CA ILE A 207 -9.31 -19.43 -8.84
C ILE A 207 -9.69 -18.85 -10.21
N THR A 208 -9.59 -17.53 -10.33
CA THR A 208 -10.06 -16.81 -11.52
C THR A 208 -8.96 -16.69 -12.58
N GLY A 209 -9.22 -17.17 -13.80
CA GLY A 209 -8.29 -17.12 -14.93
C GLY A 209 -7.14 -18.14 -14.81
N THR A 210 -7.22 -19.21 -15.60
CA THR A 210 -6.29 -20.35 -15.51
C THR A 210 -5.60 -20.69 -16.84
N HIS A 211 -5.60 -19.73 -17.79
CA HIS A 211 -5.03 -19.89 -19.13
C HIS A 211 -4.04 -18.77 -19.50
N TRP A 212 -3.39 -18.16 -18.51
CA TRP A 212 -2.32 -17.18 -18.73
C TRP A 212 -1.02 -17.88 -19.14
N THR A 213 -0.08 -17.15 -19.74
CA THR A 213 1.26 -17.65 -20.10
C THR A 213 2.22 -17.72 -18.90
N THR A 214 1.68 -17.94 -17.71
CA THR A 214 2.43 -18.20 -16.48
C THR A 214 2.69 -19.69 -16.31
N ARG A 215 3.58 -20.06 -15.38
CA ARG A 215 4.05 -21.45 -15.20
C ARG A 215 2.96 -22.48 -14.84
N ASP A 216 1.80 -22.06 -14.35
CA ASP A 216 0.67 -22.96 -14.02
C ASP A 216 -0.68 -22.48 -14.57
N GLY A 217 -0.63 -21.51 -15.51
CA GLY A 217 -1.80 -20.90 -16.12
C GLY A 217 -2.51 -19.85 -15.27
N THR A 218 -2.21 -19.73 -13.98
CA THR A 218 -2.90 -18.79 -13.08
C THR A 218 -2.16 -17.46 -12.93
N GLY A 219 -2.87 -16.41 -12.52
CA GLY A 219 -2.26 -15.09 -12.35
C GLY A 219 -1.04 -15.11 -11.43
N ILE A 220 -0.03 -14.30 -11.73
CA ILE A 220 1.21 -14.16 -10.98
C ILE A 220 1.28 -12.79 -10.30
N ARG A 221 1.67 -12.74 -9.03
CA ARG A 221 1.77 -11.51 -8.23
C ARG A 221 2.99 -11.57 -7.31
N ASP A 222 3.52 -10.43 -6.92
CA ASP A 222 4.48 -10.32 -5.81
C ASP A 222 3.71 -10.06 -4.51
N PHE A 223 3.79 -11.00 -3.56
CA PHE A 223 3.17 -10.89 -2.24
C PHE A 223 4.20 -10.50 -1.20
N ILE A 224 4.06 -9.30 -0.65
CA ILE A 224 4.96 -8.71 0.33
C ILE A 224 4.31 -8.68 1.70
N HIS A 225 5.05 -9.01 2.76
CA HIS A 225 4.53 -8.85 4.11
C HIS A 225 4.31 -7.37 4.45
N VAL A 226 3.15 -7.00 4.99
CA VAL A 226 2.80 -5.61 5.30
C VAL A 226 3.75 -4.97 6.31
N TRP A 227 4.31 -5.78 7.22
CA TRP A 227 5.37 -5.32 8.13
C TRP A 227 6.66 -4.92 7.40
N ASP A 228 7.11 -5.71 6.42
CA ASP A 228 8.28 -5.36 5.61
C ASP A 228 7.99 -4.10 4.78
N LEU A 229 6.79 -4.00 4.20
CA LEU A 229 6.33 -2.80 3.51
C LEU A 229 6.34 -1.56 4.42
N ALA A 230 5.86 -1.69 5.66
CA ALA A 230 5.87 -0.61 6.63
C ALA A 230 7.30 -0.16 6.97
N ARG A 231 8.22 -1.11 7.17
CA ARG A 231 9.65 -0.81 7.36
C ARG A 231 10.28 -0.08 6.18
N ALA A 232 9.87 -0.38 4.94
CA ALA A 232 10.34 0.36 3.77
C ALA A 232 9.91 1.84 3.82
N HIS A 233 8.67 2.11 4.24
CA HIS A 233 8.17 3.48 4.41
C HIS A 233 8.93 4.20 5.53
N VAL A 234 9.17 3.52 6.66
CA VAL A 234 9.99 4.06 7.77
C VAL A 234 11.39 4.42 7.27
N ASN A 235 12.07 3.51 6.58
CA ASN A 235 13.40 3.79 6.01
C ASN A 235 13.38 4.99 5.05
N ALA A 236 12.33 5.12 4.23
CA ALA A 236 12.18 6.21 3.29
C ALA A 236 11.97 7.58 3.97
N VAL A 237 11.20 7.68 5.06
CA VAL A 237 10.98 8.96 5.75
C VAL A 237 12.07 9.31 6.77
N VAL A 238 12.63 8.32 7.46
CA VAL A 238 13.64 8.54 8.50
C VAL A 238 14.98 8.97 7.90
N ASP A 239 15.37 8.35 6.78
CA ASP A 239 16.62 8.65 6.07
C ASP A 239 16.34 9.39 4.74
N PHE A 240 15.31 10.24 4.71
CA PHE A 240 14.79 10.86 3.49
C PHE A 240 15.88 11.52 2.63
N ASP A 241 16.72 12.37 3.24
CA ASP A 241 17.80 13.03 2.49
C ASP A 241 18.86 12.02 2.03
N GLY A 242 19.20 11.03 2.87
CA GLY A 242 20.14 9.96 2.51
C GLY A 242 19.65 9.11 1.33
N VAL A 243 18.34 8.92 1.18
CA VAL A 243 17.75 8.26 -0.01
C VAL A 243 18.05 9.07 -1.28
N PHE A 244 17.86 10.39 -1.24
CA PHE A 244 18.17 11.28 -2.36
C PHE A 244 19.67 11.36 -2.65
N GLU A 245 20.52 11.36 -1.63
CA GLU A 245 21.97 11.31 -1.79
C GLU A 245 22.42 10.05 -2.51
N ARG A 246 21.93 8.88 -2.08
CA ARG A 246 22.23 7.60 -2.75
C ARG A 246 21.68 7.51 -4.16
N ALA A 247 20.62 8.26 -4.47
CA ALA A 247 20.09 8.37 -5.82
C ALA A 247 20.85 9.36 -6.71
N GLY A 248 21.89 10.03 -6.19
CA GLY A 248 22.67 11.01 -6.95
C GLY A 248 22.01 12.38 -7.06
N LYS A 249 21.09 12.73 -6.15
CA LYS A 249 20.39 14.03 -6.08
C LYS A 249 19.75 14.42 -7.43
N PRO A 250 18.75 13.66 -7.91
CA PRO A 250 18.08 13.97 -9.18
C PRO A 250 17.55 15.40 -9.20
N ALA A 251 17.72 16.09 -10.33
CA ALA A 251 17.34 17.49 -10.49
C ALA A 251 15.84 17.75 -10.22
N GLU A 252 15.01 16.75 -10.50
CA GLU A 252 13.54 16.85 -10.35
C GLU A 252 13.06 16.65 -8.90
N ASN A 253 13.95 16.40 -7.94
CA ASN A 253 13.61 16.12 -6.54
C ASN A 253 12.52 15.04 -6.36
N TYR A 254 12.44 14.12 -7.32
CA TYR A 254 11.45 13.07 -7.37
C TYR A 254 12.11 11.71 -7.58
N LEU A 255 11.67 10.71 -6.82
CA LEU A 255 12.15 9.33 -6.90
C LEU A 255 10.98 8.36 -7.00
N VAL A 256 11.17 7.33 -7.79
CA VAL A 256 10.29 6.15 -7.84
C VAL A 256 11.07 4.95 -7.37
N ILE A 257 10.49 4.14 -6.48
CA ILE A 257 11.11 2.93 -5.94
C ILE A 257 10.05 1.84 -5.83
N ASN A 258 10.32 0.68 -6.43
CA ASN A 258 9.45 -0.48 -6.29
C ASN A 258 9.69 -1.21 -4.97
N LEU A 259 8.62 -1.70 -4.35
CA LEU A 259 8.70 -2.53 -3.15
C LEU A 259 7.99 -3.86 -3.36
N GLY A 260 8.74 -4.93 -3.21
CA GLY A 260 8.26 -6.31 -3.36
C GLY A 260 9.37 -7.28 -2.93
N THR A 261 9.05 -8.57 -2.99
CA THR A 261 9.98 -9.64 -2.62
C THR A 261 10.98 -9.96 -3.72
N GLY A 262 10.71 -9.55 -4.96
CA GLY A 262 11.48 -10.01 -6.11
C GLY A 262 11.01 -11.34 -6.68
N THR A 263 10.02 -11.97 -6.04
CA THR A 263 9.56 -13.33 -6.36
C THR A 263 8.09 -13.28 -6.78
N GLY A 264 7.83 -13.57 -8.06
CA GLY A 264 6.46 -13.75 -8.53
C GLY A 264 5.91 -15.08 -8.03
N VAL A 265 4.70 -15.06 -7.48
CA VAL A 265 3.97 -16.21 -6.95
C VAL A 265 2.64 -16.33 -7.68
N THR A 266 2.32 -17.52 -8.17
CA THR A 266 1.05 -17.78 -8.86
C THR A 266 -0.10 -17.97 -7.87
N VAL A 267 -1.35 -17.89 -8.33
CA VAL A 267 -2.52 -18.14 -7.46
C VAL A 267 -2.48 -19.57 -6.91
N LYS A 268 -2.13 -20.58 -7.72
CA LYS A 268 -2.06 -21.98 -7.24
C LYS A 268 -0.91 -22.19 -6.24
N GLU A 269 0.22 -21.51 -6.40
CA GLU A 269 1.30 -21.56 -5.40
C GLU A 269 0.91 -20.86 -4.10
N LEU A 270 0.24 -19.71 -4.16
CA LEU A 270 -0.30 -19.04 -2.98
C LEU A 270 -1.28 -19.97 -2.24
N VAL A 271 -2.19 -20.64 -2.97
CA VAL A 271 -3.10 -21.63 -2.38
C VAL A 271 -2.33 -22.77 -1.72
N THR A 272 -1.27 -23.27 -2.36
CA THR A 272 -0.43 -24.35 -1.82
C THR A 272 0.27 -23.90 -0.52
N ALA A 273 0.86 -22.71 -0.52
CA ALA A 273 1.47 -22.12 0.68
C ALA A 273 0.43 -21.91 1.79
N PHE A 274 -0.78 -21.48 1.42
CA PHE A 274 -1.88 -21.29 2.34
C PHE A 274 -2.32 -22.60 3.01
N GLU A 275 -2.57 -23.65 2.22
CA GLU A 275 -2.98 -24.97 2.74
C GLU A 275 -1.89 -25.60 3.63
N LYS A 276 -0.61 -25.36 3.31
CA LYS A 276 0.53 -25.78 4.14
C LYS A 276 0.51 -25.11 5.51
N VAL A 277 0.30 -23.79 5.59
CA VAL A 277 0.26 -23.05 6.86
C VAL A 277 -1.03 -23.35 7.63
N TYR A 278 -2.16 -23.41 6.95
CA TYR A 278 -3.47 -23.71 7.56
C TYR A 278 -3.57 -25.17 8.04
N GLY A 279 -2.77 -26.08 7.47
CA GLY A 279 -2.74 -27.50 7.84
C GLY A 279 -3.90 -28.33 7.29
N LYS A 280 -4.75 -27.74 6.43
CA LYS A 280 -5.88 -28.41 5.77
C LYS A 280 -6.03 -27.91 4.34
N THR A 281 -6.63 -28.74 3.50
CA THR A 281 -7.05 -28.30 2.17
C THR A 281 -8.33 -27.47 2.27
N ILE A 282 -8.47 -26.51 1.35
CA ILE A 282 -9.68 -25.72 1.17
C ILE A 282 -10.43 -26.16 -0.09
N LYS A 283 -11.75 -25.98 -0.09
CA LYS A 283 -12.55 -26.19 -1.30
C LYS A 283 -12.24 -25.07 -2.29
N LYS A 284 -11.92 -25.47 -3.53
CA LYS A 284 -11.51 -24.56 -4.61
C LYS A 284 -12.16 -24.96 -5.92
N ARG A 285 -12.43 -23.99 -6.79
CA ARG A 285 -12.87 -24.21 -8.18
C ARG A 285 -12.19 -23.22 -9.12
N GLU A 286 -11.98 -23.64 -10.35
CA GLU A 286 -11.47 -22.75 -11.40
C GLU A 286 -12.64 -22.03 -12.08
N THR A 287 -12.46 -20.75 -12.38
CA THR A 287 -13.44 -19.94 -13.13
C THR A 287 -12.75 -19.13 -14.22
N GLY A 288 -13.54 -18.56 -15.14
CA GLY A 288 -13.03 -17.59 -16.10
C GLY A 288 -12.37 -16.37 -15.43
N PRO A 289 -11.53 -15.63 -16.18
CA PRO A 289 -10.95 -14.38 -15.69
C PRO A 289 -12.06 -13.35 -15.43
N ARG A 290 -11.84 -12.46 -14.46
CA ARG A 290 -12.73 -11.33 -14.22
C ARG A 290 -12.52 -10.28 -15.32
N PRO A 291 -13.51 -9.44 -15.65
CA PRO A 291 -13.31 -8.34 -16.58
C PRO A 291 -12.13 -7.46 -16.16
N GLY A 292 -11.15 -7.30 -17.04
CA GLY A 292 -9.93 -6.52 -16.77
C GLY A 292 -8.81 -7.28 -16.05
N ASP A 293 -8.98 -8.57 -15.74
CA ASP A 293 -7.89 -9.39 -15.20
C ASP A 293 -6.75 -9.49 -16.22
N ILE A 294 -5.53 -9.36 -15.71
CA ILE A 294 -4.28 -9.58 -16.43
C ILE A 294 -3.49 -10.70 -15.73
N ALA A 295 -2.59 -11.34 -16.47
CA ALA A 295 -1.65 -12.32 -15.93
C ALA A 295 -0.95 -11.79 -14.67
N GLY A 296 -0.50 -10.53 -14.69
CA GLY A 296 0.06 -9.81 -13.55
C GLY A 296 1.55 -9.51 -13.69
N SER A 297 2.16 -9.12 -12.58
CA SER A 297 3.57 -8.73 -12.53
C SER A 297 4.15 -8.94 -11.12
N TYR A 298 5.47 -8.99 -11.07
CA TYR A 298 6.28 -8.95 -9.85
C TYR A 298 7.49 -8.04 -10.08
N THR A 299 8.19 -7.63 -9.02
CA THR A 299 9.20 -6.58 -9.16
C THR A 299 10.63 -7.12 -9.25
N ASN A 300 11.52 -6.34 -9.85
CA ASN A 300 12.91 -6.26 -9.38
C ASN A 300 12.96 -5.28 -8.19
N ALA A 301 13.63 -5.64 -7.09
CA ALA A 301 13.68 -4.85 -5.86
C ALA A 301 15.08 -4.22 -5.58
N ASP A 302 15.99 -4.25 -6.55
CA ASP A 302 17.39 -3.84 -6.36
C ASP A 302 17.50 -2.35 -6.00
N LYS A 303 16.62 -1.52 -6.57
CA LYS A 303 16.59 -0.09 -6.27
C LYS A 303 16.20 0.17 -4.83
N ALA A 304 15.26 -0.58 -4.26
CA ALA A 304 14.89 -0.47 -2.85
C ALA A 304 16.04 -0.88 -1.93
N TRP A 305 16.74 -1.97 -2.26
CA TRP A 305 17.94 -2.39 -1.52
C TRP A 305 19.02 -1.30 -1.52
N ARG A 306 19.33 -0.74 -2.69
CA ARG A 306 20.36 0.30 -2.83
C ARG A 306 19.96 1.61 -2.16
N LEU A 307 18.75 2.10 -2.42
CA LEU A 307 18.32 3.44 -2.03
C LEU A 307 17.73 3.50 -0.62
N LEU A 308 17.00 2.48 -0.17
CA LEU A 308 16.38 2.44 1.16
C LEU A 308 17.14 1.58 2.17
N LYS A 309 18.22 0.89 1.74
CA LYS A 309 18.91 -0.12 2.55
C LYS A 309 17.93 -1.17 3.10
N TRP A 310 16.94 -1.52 2.29
CA TRP A 310 15.80 -2.33 2.69
C TRP A 310 15.65 -3.54 1.76
N LYS A 311 15.28 -4.68 2.34
CA LYS A 311 14.84 -5.87 1.63
C LYS A 311 13.75 -6.55 2.45
N THR A 312 12.90 -7.33 1.81
CA THR A 312 11.95 -8.18 2.53
C THR A 312 12.69 -9.25 3.32
N GLU A 313 12.22 -9.55 4.52
CA GLU A 313 12.77 -10.55 5.43
C GLU A 313 11.76 -11.66 5.73
N LEU A 314 10.47 -11.37 5.63
CA LEU A 314 9.40 -12.29 6.00
C LEU A 314 8.90 -13.08 4.78
N PRO A 315 8.86 -14.43 4.86
CA PRO A 315 8.37 -15.26 3.78
C PRO A 315 6.84 -15.17 3.65
N ILE A 316 6.31 -15.64 2.52
CA ILE A 316 4.86 -15.65 2.25
C ILE A 316 4.09 -16.44 3.30
N GLU A 317 4.66 -17.55 3.80
CA GLU A 317 4.05 -18.35 4.87
C GLU A 317 3.82 -17.53 6.15
N LYS A 318 4.74 -16.62 6.48
CA LYS A 318 4.57 -15.76 7.65
C LYS A 318 3.43 -14.77 7.45
N GLY A 319 3.31 -14.21 6.24
CA GLY A 319 2.17 -13.35 5.90
C GLY A 319 0.83 -14.09 5.94
N ILE A 320 0.81 -15.37 5.60
CA ILE A 320 -0.39 -16.19 5.73
C ILE A 320 -0.71 -16.45 7.21
N GLU A 321 0.28 -16.84 8.02
CA GLU A 321 0.13 -17.10 9.45
C GLU A 321 -0.44 -15.87 10.18
N ASP A 322 0.16 -14.69 9.96
CA ASP A 322 -0.26 -13.47 10.62
C ASP A 322 -1.66 -13.01 10.16
N ALA A 323 -2.01 -13.25 8.88
CA ALA A 323 -3.36 -12.97 8.37
C ALA A 323 -4.43 -13.90 8.98
N LEU A 324 -4.12 -15.19 9.18
CA LEU A 324 -5.00 -16.14 9.85
C LEU A 324 -5.22 -15.74 11.31
N LYS A 325 -4.14 -15.48 12.04
CA LYS A 325 -4.19 -15.04 13.44
C LYS A 325 -4.98 -13.74 13.60
N TRP A 326 -4.76 -12.77 12.72
CA TRP A 326 -5.57 -11.55 12.70
C TRP A 326 -7.05 -11.85 12.41
N GLY A 327 -7.34 -12.72 11.45
CA GLY A 327 -8.69 -13.15 11.10
C GLY A 327 -9.49 -13.72 12.28
N GLU A 328 -8.84 -14.43 13.19
CA GLU A 328 -9.44 -15.02 14.40
C GLU A 328 -9.81 -13.97 15.45
N ILE A 329 -9.02 -12.90 15.60
CA ILE A 329 -9.19 -11.93 16.69
C ILE A 329 -9.80 -10.61 16.23
N ARG A 330 -9.84 -10.31 14.93
CA ARG A 330 -10.20 -8.96 14.43
C ARG A 330 -11.60 -8.51 14.89
N GLU A 331 -12.54 -9.44 15.09
CA GLU A 331 -13.89 -9.15 15.57
C GLU A 331 -13.93 -8.79 17.08
N THR A 332 -12.85 -9.05 17.82
CA THR A 332 -12.68 -8.59 19.21
C THR A 332 -12.09 -7.18 19.29
N ILE A 333 -11.48 -6.70 18.19
CA ILE A 333 -10.79 -5.42 18.10
C ILE A 333 -11.63 -4.39 17.32
N LEU A 334 -12.29 -4.84 16.25
CA LEU A 334 -13.04 -4.01 15.30
C LEU A 334 -14.56 -4.16 15.50
N THR A 335 -15.27 -3.03 15.46
CA THR A 335 -16.72 -2.98 15.54
C THR A 335 -17.36 -2.89 14.14
N PHE A 336 -17.91 -3.98 13.62
CA PHE A 336 -18.50 -4.04 12.27
C PHE A 336 -19.99 -3.68 12.23
#